data_AF-A0A7W2EN43-F1
#
_entry.id   AF-A0A7W2EN43-F1
#
_cell.length_a   1.000
_cell.length_b   1.000
_cell.length_c   1.000
_cell.angle_alpha   90.00
_cell.angle_beta   90.00
_cell.angle_gamma   90.00
#
_symmetry.space_group_name_H-M   'P 1'
#
loop_
_entity.id
_entity.type
_entity.pdbx_description
1 polymer ?
#
loop_
_entity_poly.entity_id
_entity_poly.type
_entity_poly.pdbx_seq_one_letter_code
_entity_poly.pdbx_strand_id
1 'polypeptide(L)'
;DLPTPAGKLYFTAGAQSRDASSAAWARGGVGSDDIPSRNSAAMYPNGFVPFINGKIDDQYATIGHRGQIGEWNADFSQTYGYNKMMYDIS
;
A
#
# COMPACT_ATOMS: atom_id res chain seq x y z
N ASP A 1 -17.02 8.80 -19.06
CA ASP A 1 -18.44 8.47 -18.89
C ASP A 1 -19.11 8.22 -20.23
N LEU A 2 -20.04 7.26 -20.26
CA LEU A 2 -20.90 6.94 -21.39
C LEU A 2 -22.34 7.41 -21.08
N PRO A 3 -23.02 8.10 -22.01
CA PRO A 3 -24.41 8.51 -21.81
C PRO A 3 -25.35 7.31 -21.77
N THR A 4 -26.40 7.39 -20.96
CA THR A 4 -27.51 6.43 -20.87
C THR A 4 -28.84 7.18 -20.77
N PRO A 5 -30.00 6.56 -21.06
CA PRO A 5 -31.30 7.24 -20.95
C PRO A 5 -31.60 7.83 -19.56
N ALA A 6 -31.06 7.23 -18.50
CA ALA A 6 -31.30 7.64 -17.11
C ALA A 6 -30.10 8.35 -16.45
N GLY A 7 -29.07 8.73 -17.21
CA GLY A 7 -27.86 9.36 -16.64
C GLY A 7 -26.57 8.98 -17.37
N LYS A 8 -25.50 8.74 -16.63
CA LYS A 8 -24.16 8.43 -17.14
C LYS A 8 -23.60 7.18 -16.47
N LEU A 9 -23.12 6.25 -17.29
CA LEU A 9 -22.32 5.11 -16.85
C LEU A 9 -20.84 5.51 -16.84
N TYR A 10 -20.11 5.11 -15.81
CA TYR A 10 -18.66 5.32 -15.72
C TYR A 10 -17.96 4.04 -15.30
N PHE A 11 -16.68 3.97 -15.68
CA PHE A 11 -15.80 2.87 -15.36
C PHE A 11 -14.41 3.44 -15.06
N THR A 12 -13.77 2.91 -14.03
CA THR A 12 -12.36 3.15 -13.74
C THR A 12 -11.71 1.83 -13.33
N ALA A 13 -10.45 1.64 -13.69
CA ALA A 13 -9.65 0.51 -13.26
C ALA A 13 -8.21 0.95 -13.07
N GLY A 14 -7.51 0.25 -12.19
CA GLY A 14 -6.09 0.48 -11.94
C GLY A 14 -5.39 -0.83 -11.63
N ALA A 15 -4.13 -0.90 -12.03
CA ALA A 15 -3.18 -1.91 -11.60
C ALA A 15 -1.88 -1.19 -11.29
N GLN A 16 -1.31 -1.45 -10.11
CA GLN A 16 -0.09 -0.80 -9.64
C GLN A 16 0.80 -1.82 -8.94
N SER A 17 2.10 -1.71 -9.20
CA SER A 17 3.14 -2.31 -8.36
C SER A 17 3.93 -1.18 -7.71
N ARG A 18 4.11 -1.26 -6.40
CA ARG A 18 4.80 -0.25 -5.59
C ARG A 18 5.83 -0.90 -4.70
N ASP A 19 7.05 -0.36 -4.78
CA ASP A 19 8.11 -0.65 -3.84
C ASP A 19 8.21 0.49 -2.82
N ALA A 20 8.37 0.12 -1.55
CA ALA A 20 8.62 1.03 -0.46
C ALA A 20 9.80 0.52 0.38
N SER A 21 10.66 1.41 0.83
CA SER A 21 11.73 1.09 1.76
C SER A 21 11.79 2.15 2.85
N SER A 22 11.88 1.70 4.10
CA SER A 22 11.94 2.58 5.25
C SER A 22 12.96 2.08 6.27
N ALA A 23 13.79 2.98 6.78
CA ALA A 23 14.71 2.69 7.86
C ALA A 23 13.93 2.44 9.16
N ALA A 24 14.21 1.32 9.82
CA ALA A 24 13.75 1.08 11.18
C ALA A 24 14.70 1.75 12.19
N TRP A 25 14.42 1.59 13.49
CA TRP A 25 15.35 2.05 14.52
C TRP A 25 16.75 1.47 14.32
N ALA A 26 17.78 2.30 14.44
CA ALA A 26 19.16 1.86 14.40
C ALA A 26 19.44 0.84 15.52
N ARG A 27 20.45 0.00 15.29
CA ARG A 27 21.03 -0.92 16.27
C ARG A 27 22.48 -0.50 16.51
N GLY A 28 22.78 -0.08 17.73
CA GLY A 28 24.13 0.35 18.11
C GLY A 28 25.14 -0.81 18.11
N GLY A 29 26.41 -0.46 17.90
CA GLY A 29 27.55 -1.39 17.94
C GLY A 29 28.12 -1.60 19.35
N VAL A 30 29.35 -2.08 19.43
CA VAL A 30 30.08 -2.26 20.69
C VAL A 30 30.15 -0.95 21.47
N GLY A 31 29.77 -0.99 22.74
CA GLY A 31 29.67 0.19 23.62
C GLY A 31 28.26 0.78 23.71
N SER A 32 27.25 0.23 23.02
CA SER A 32 25.84 0.55 23.22
C SER A 32 25.12 -0.50 24.08
N ASP A 33 23.92 -0.14 24.56
CA ASP A 33 23.02 -1.03 25.29
C ASP A 33 22.27 -2.03 24.37
N ASP A 34 22.49 -1.97 23.05
CA ASP A 34 21.85 -2.87 22.08
C ASP A 34 22.56 -4.22 21.96
N ILE A 35 23.76 -4.39 22.51
CA ILE A 35 24.46 -5.68 22.57
C ILE A 35 24.27 -6.29 23.97
N PRO A 36 23.82 -7.56 24.10
CA PRO A 36 23.51 -8.53 23.04
C PRO A 36 22.02 -8.56 22.65
N SER A 37 21.21 -7.60 23.11
CA SER A 37 19.75 -7.67 23.11
C SER A 37 19.11 -7.51 21.72
N ARG A 38 19.68 -6.64 20.89
CA ARG A 38 19.13 -6.20 19.60
C ARG A 38 20.18 -6.20 18.48
N ASN A 39 21.44 -6.44 18.83
CA ASN A 39 22.57 -6.60 17.93
C ASN A 39 23.55 -7.67 18.46
N SER A 40 24.35 -8.27 17.57
CA SER A 40 25.43 -9.19 17.89
C SER A 40 26.78 -8.57 17.55
N ALA A 41 27.68 -8.48 18.53
CA ALA A 41 29.05 -8.01 18.32
C ALA A 41 29.80 -8.82 17.25
N ALA A 42 29.45 -10.11 17.10
CA ALA A 42 30.08 -11.00 16.13
C ALA A 42 29.59 -10.76 14.69
N MET A 43 28.37 -10.26 14.50
CA MET A 43 27.82 -9.96 13.16
C MET A 43 28.01 -8.50 12.77
N TYR A 44 27.67 -7.56 13.67
CA TYR A 44 27.68 -6.11 13.37
C TYR A 44 28.33 -5.32 14.51
N PRO A 45 29.67 -5.39 14.68
CA PRO A 45 30.37 -4.70 15.76
C PRO A 45 30.23 -3.18 15.71
N ASN A 46 30.01 -2.59 14.52
CA ASN A 46 29.82 -1.15 14.34
C ASN A 46 28.35 -0.69 14.37
N GLY A 47 27.41 -1.62 14.60
CA GLY A 47 25.98 -1.34 14.49
C GLY A 47 25.49 -1.32 13.04
N PHE A 48 24.17 -1.19 12.87
CA PHE A 48 23.50 -1.14 11.55
C PHE A 48 22.12 -0.49 11.65
N VAL A 49 21.55 -0.16 10.49
CA VAL A 49 20.16 0.32 10.36
C VAL A 49 19.42 -0.68 9.48
N PRO A 50 18.49 -1.49 10.03
CA PRO A 50 17.68 -2.38 9.22
C PRO A 50 16.69 -1.57 8.39
N PHE A 51 16.43 -2.03 7.17
CA PHE A 51 15.38 -1.53 6.30
C PHE A 51 14.24 -2.52 6.24
N ILE A 52 13.01 -2.01 6.34
CA ILE A 52 11.79 -2.77 6.10
C ILE A 52 11.35 -2.44 4.68
N ASN A 53 11.43 -3.43 3.80
CA ASN A 53 11.12 -3.26 2.38
C ASN A 53 9.76 -3.88 2.11
N GLY A 54 8.81 -3.06 1.63
CA GLY A 54 7.48 -3.49 1.23
C GLY A 54 7.37 -3.56 -0.28
N LYS A 55 6.76 -4.63 -0.78
CA LYS A 55 6.34 -4.79 -2.18
C LYS A 55 4.83 -4.98 -2.22
N ILE A 56 4.15 -4.09 -2.93
CA ILE A 56 2.69 -4.07 -2.99
C ILE A 56 2.28 -4.22 -4.45
N ASP A 57 1.47 -5.25 -4.72
CA ASP A 57 0.76 -5.40 -5.98
C ASP A 57 -0.74 -5.18 -5.71
N ASP A 58 -1.32 -4.21 -6.41
CA ASP A 58 -2.72 -3.84 -6.25
C ASP A 58 -3.42 -3.70 -7.60
N GLN A 59 -4.67 -4.16 -7.65
CA GLN A 59 -5.53 -4.04 -8.82
C GLN A 59 -6.98 -3.85 -8.40
N TYR A 60 -7.69 -2.99 -9.11
CA TYR A 60 -9.11 -2.75 -8.88
C TYR A 60 -9.83 -2.36 -10.16
N ALA A 61 -11.14 -2.55 -10.14
CA ALA A 61 -12.06 -2.03 -11.13
C ALA A 61 -13.33 -1.56 -10.44
N THR A 62 -13.84 -0.42 -10.89
CA THR A 62 -15.09 0.17 -10.43
C THR A 62 -15.98 0.43 -11.64
N ILE A 63 -17.24 0.02 -11.53
CA ILE A 63 -18.30 0.43 -12.44
C ILE A 63 -19.34 1.20 -11.63
N GLY A 64 -19.88 2.26 -12.22
CA GLY A 64 -20.92 3.04 -11.57
C GLY A 64 -21.85 3.73 -12.55
N HIS A 65 -23.03 4.08 -12.07
CA HIS A 65 -24.06 4.81 -12.79
C HIS A 65 -24.52 5.98 -11.94
N ARG A 66 -24.54 7.18 -12.53
CA ARG A 66 -25.03 8.41 -11.89
C ARG A 66 -26.07 9.10 -12.72
N GLY A 67 -27.09 9.63 -12.07
CA GLY A 67 -28.22 10.27 -12.74
C GLY A 67 -29.14 10.98 -11.75
N GLN A 68 -30.33 11.36 -12.22
CA GLN A 68 -31.36 11.94 -11.37
C GLN A 68 -32.48 10.93 -11.10
N ILE A 69 -32.95 10.88 -9.86
CA ILE A 69 -34.13 10.13 -9.42
C ILE A 69 -35.07 11.14 -8.74
N GLY A 70 -36.11 11.57 -9.47
CA GLY A 70 -36.91 12.72 -9.05
C GLY A 70 -36.06 13.99 -8.99
N GLU A 71 -36.07 14.68 -7.86
CA GLU A 71 -35.24 15.87 -7.62
C GLU A 71 -33.82 15.55 -7.11
N TRP A 72 -33.52 14.28 -6.84
CA TRP A 72 -32.25 13.85 -6.25
C TRP A 72 -31.23 13.50 -7.31
N ASN A 73 -29.98 13.92 -7.11
CA ASN A 73 -28.83 13.35 -7.82
C ASN A 73 -28.38 12.09 -7.08
N ALA A 74 -28.38 10.95 -7.77
CA ALA A 74 -27.99 9.65 -7.22
C ALA A 74 -26.79 9.07 -7.99
N ASP A 75 -25.94 8.35 -7.26
CA ASP A 75 -24.81 7.59 -7.79
C ASP A 75 -24.79 6.20 -7.15
N PHE A 76 -24.79 5.16 -7.98
CA PHE A 76 -24.62 3.78 -7.55
C PHE A 76 -23.38 3.20 -8.21
N SER A 77 -22.47 2.65 -7.41
CA SER A 77 -21.24 2.05 -7.91
C SER A 77 -20.83 0.81 -7.13
N GLN A 78 -20.09 -0.05 -7.81
CA GLN A 78 -19.48 -1.24 -7.24
C GLN A 78 -18.02 -1.31 -7.65
N THR A 79 -17.16 -1.53 -6.66
CA THR A 79 -15.74 -1.75 -6.84
C THR A 79 -15.40 -3.19 -6.47
N TYR A 80 -14.59 -3.84 -7.30
CA TYR A 80 -13.96 -5.11 -7.00
C TYR A 80 -12.45 -4.96 -7.15
N GLY A 81 -11.67 -5.57 -6.27
CA GLY A 81 -10.23 -5.45 -6.31
C GLY A 81 -9.50 -6.47 -5.45
N TYR A 82 -8.20 -6.54 -5.68
CA TYR A 82 -7.27 -7.40 -4.97
C TYR A 82 -6.02 -6.61 -4.60
N ASN A 83 -5.50 -6.85 -3.41
CA ASN A 83 -4.24 -6.28 -2.93
C ASN A 83 -3.41 -7.38 -2.28
N LYS A 84 -2.11 -7.38 -2.59
CA LYS A 84 -1.11 -8.22 -1.96
C LYS A 84 0.06 -7.37 -1.51
N MET A 85 0.43 -7.49 -0.24
CA MET A 85 1.64 -6.91 0.30
C MET A 85 2.58 -8.02 0.78
N MET A 86 3.82 -7.98 0.34
CA MET A 86 4.93 -8.77 0.87
C MET A 86 5.96 -7.83 1.48
N TYR A 87 6.72 -8.31 2.47
CA TYR A 87 7.82 -7.56 3.03
C TYR A 87 9.03 -8.43 3.32
N ASP A 88 10.20 -7.80 3.30
CA ASP A 88 11.46 -8.34 3.78
C ASP A 88 12.18 -7.33 4.69
N ILE A 89 13.14 -7.84 5.45
CA ILE A 89 13.99 -7.04 6.33
C ILE A 89 15.43 -7.28 5.92
N SER A 90 16.17 -6.21 5.62
CA SER A 90 17.57 -6.23 5.18
C SER A 90 18.45 -5.33 6.03
#